data_AF-A0A959Z2I8-F1
#
_entry.id   AF-A0A959Z2I8-F1
#
_cell.length_a   1.000
_cell.length_b   1.000
_cell.length_c   1.000
_cell.angle_alpha   90.00
_cell.angle_beta   90.00
_cell.angle_gamma   90.00
#
_symmetry.space_group_name_H-M   'P 1'
#
loop_
_entity.id
_entity.type
_entity.pdbx_description
1 polymer ?
#
loop_
_entity_poly.entity_id
_entity_poly.type
_entity_poly.pdbx_seq_one_letter_code
_entity_poly.pdbx_strand_id
1 'polypeptide(L)'
;LDAFASPGNTGAMLVGSIFSVKPIPGVLRPCIPSVVRKENGSFGVLLDVGANADCKPDVLQQFGLLGAMLARHVFHIEDPAVALL
;
A
#
# COMPACT_ATOMS: atom_id res chain seq x y z
N LEU A 1 10.23 19.55 0.29
CA LEU A 1 9.10 18.82 0.90
C LEU A 1 9.37 17.35 0.68
N ASP A 2 9.42 16.56 1.75
CA ASP A 2 9.77 15.14 1.69
C ASP A 2 8.53 14.22 1.67
N ALA A 3 7.39 14.71 2.19
CA ALA A 3 6.09 14.03 2.17
C ALA A 3 4.93 15.05 2.23
N PHE A 4 3.72 14.60 1.92
CA PHE A 4 2.48 15.37 2.07
C PHE A 4 1.29 14.47 2.44
N ALA A 5 0.25 15.04 3.03
CA ALA A 5 -0.98 14.35 3.40
C ALA A 5 -2.20 15.27 3.24
N SER A 6 -3.39 14.70 3.04
CA SER A 6 -4.63 15.45 2.90
C SER A 6 -5.82 14.66 3.46
N PRO A 7 -6.76 15.31 4.19
CA PRO A 7 -8.04 14.73 4.56
C PRO A 7 -9.10 14.86 3.45
N GLY A 8 -8.71 15.30 2.24
CA GLY A 8 -9.62 15.53 1.11
C GLY A 8 -10.04 14.26 0.38
N ASN A 9 -10.52 14.42 -0.85
CA ASN A 9 -10.99 13.30 -1.67
C ASN A 9 -9.84 12.33 -2.03
N THR A 10 -9.99 11.05 -1.70
CA THR A 10 -9.00 9.99 -1.93
C THR A 10 -8.63 9.84 -3.42
N GLY A 11 -9.62 9.87 -4.31
CA GLY A 11 -9.40 9.76 -5.75
C GLY A 11 -8.61 10.95 -6.32
N ALA A 12 -8.95 12.16 -5.89
CA ALA A 12 -8.21 13.36 -6.25
C ALA A 12 -6.76 13.32 -5.75
N MET A 13 -6.52 12.79 -4.55
CA MET A 13 -5.17 12.57 -4.02
C MET A 13 -4.38 11.54 -4.82
N LEU A 14 -5.00 10.40 -5.15
CA LEU A 14 -4.37 9.37 -5.98
C LEU A 14 -3.96 9.94 -7.34
N VAL A 15 -4.91 10.56 -8.06
CA VAL A 15 -4.66 11.15 -9.38
C VAL A 15 -3.60 12.25 -9.29
N GLY A 16 -3.74 13.19 -8.37
CA GLY A 16 -2.79 14.28 -8.18
C GLY A 16 -1.37 13.79 -7.87
N SER A 17 -1.24 12.74 -7.04
CA SER A 17 0.06 12.14 -6.71
C SER A 17 0.71 11.45 -7.92
N ILE A 18 -0.05 10.74 -8.75
CA ILE A 18 0.47 10.07 -9.95
C ILE A 18 1.01 11.10 -10.95
N PHE A 19 0.32 12.22 -11.15
CA PHE A 19 0.77 13.25 -12.10
C PHE A 19 1.92 14.11 -11.57
N SER A 20 1.94 14.39 -10.27
CA SER A 20 2.90 15.33 -9.68
C SER A 20 4.15 14.64 -9.15
N VAL A 21 3.97 13.58 -8.34
CA VAL A 21 5.07 12.84 -7.68
C VAL A 21 5.58 11.70 -8.54
N LYS A 22 4.66 11.05 -9.27
CA LYS A 22 4.87 9.86 -10.11
C LYS A 22 5.15 8.59 -9.31
N PRO A 23 4.76 7.41 -9.83
CA PRO A 23 5.10 6.14 -9.21
C PRO A 23 6.61 5.88 -9.21
N ILE A 24 7.05 5.04 -8.28
CA ILE A 24 8.42 4.50 -8.26
C ILE A 24 8.64 3.69 -9.55
N PRO A 25 9.75 3.89 -10.29
CA PRO A 25 10.06 3.10 -11.48
C PRO A 25 10.03 1.59 -11.18
N GLY A 26 9.34 0.83 -12.03
CA GLY A 26 9.16 -0.61 -11.86
C GLY A 26 7.95 -1.02 -11.01
N VAL A 27 7.33 -0.10 -10.27
CA VAL A 27 6.02 -0.36 -9.63
C VAL A 27 4.94 -0.21 -10.70
N LEU A 28 4.22 -1.30 -10.97
CA LEU A 28 3.23 -1.39 -12.05
C LEU A 28 2.01 -0.53 -11.77
N ARG A 29 1.51 -0.56 -10.52
CA ARG A 29 0.39 0.27 -10.06
C ARG A 29 0.60 0.70 -8.61
N PRO A 30 0.30 1.96 -8.26
CA PRO A 30 0.23 2.38 -6.87
C PRO A 30 -0.94 1.69 -6.16
N CYS A 31 -0.84 1.56 -4.85
CA CYS A 31 -1.85 0.96 -3.99
C CYS A 31 -2.06 1.81 -2.73
N ILE A 32 -3.24 1.69 -2.11
CA ILE A 32 -3.53 2.35 -0.83
C ILE A 32 -3.42 1.28 0.27
N PRO A 33 -2.47 1.40 1.21
CA PRO A 33 -2.39 0.52 2.37
C PRO A 33 -3.42 0.92 3.43
N SER A 34 -3.93 -0.06 4.16
CA SER A 34 -4.64 0.13 5.42
C SER A 34 -4.03 -0.73 6.52
N VAL A 35 -4.01 -0.20 7.75
CA VAL A 35 -3.60 -0.96 8.94
C VAL A 35 -4.84 -1.59 9.56
N VAL A 36 -4.86 -2.90 9.65
CA VAL A 36 -5.97 -3.67 10.23
C VAL A 36 -5.56 -4.22 11.59
N ARG A 37 -6.48 -4.16 12.56
CA ARG A 37 -6.31 -4.81 13.87
C ARG A 37 -6.60 -6.30 13.71
N LYS A 38 -5.74 -7.14 14.29
CA LYS A 38 -5.99 -8.57 14.45
C LYS A 38 -6.63 -8.83 15.81
N GLU A 39 -7.37 -9.92 15.94
CA GLU A 39 -8.05 -10.30 17.19
C GLU A 39 -7.08 -10.48 18.37
N ASN A 40 -5.85 -10.93 18.08
CA ASN A 40 -4.79 -11.09 19.08
C ASN A 40 -4.11 -9.77 19.50
N GLY A 41 -4.66 -8.61 19.11
CA GLY A 41 -4.13 -7.28 19.47
C GLY A 41 -2.97 -6.80 18.60
N SER A 42 -2.40 -7.64 17.74
CA SER A 42 -1.39 -7.22 16.76
C SER A 42 -2.03 -6.51 15.56
N PHE A 43 -1.20 -6.01 14.65
CA PHE A 43 -1.64 -5.33 13.43
C PHE A 43 -1.26 -6.12 12.18
N GLY A 44 -1.97 -5.87 11.09
CA GLY A 44 -1.64 -6.30 9.74
C GLY A 44 -1.72 -5.13 8.77
N VAL A 45 -1.09 -5.29 7.61
CA VAL A 45 -1.21 -4.36 6.48
C VAL A 45 -2.10 -5.03 5.43
N LEU A 46 -3.16 -4.34 5.02
CA LEU A 46 -4.03 -4.76 3.93
C LEU A 46 -3.75 -3.92 2.69
N LEU A 47 -3.60 -4.59 1.55
CA LEU A 47 -3.32 -4.00 0.25
C LEU A 47 -4.05 -4.80 -0.84
N ASP A 48 -4.73 -4.18 -1.80
CA ASP A 48 -5.09 -2.76 -1.95
C ASP A 48 -6.52 -2.52 -1.43
N VAL A 49 -6.80 -1.35 -0.84
CA VAL A 49 -8.13 -1.02 -0.28
C VAL A 49 -8.96 -0.04 -1.12
N GLY A 50 -8.51 0.33 -2.32
CA GLY A 50 -9.38 1.09 -3.23
C GLY A 50 -8.69 1.92 -4.33
N ALA A 51 -7.40 1.74 -4.59
CA ALA A 51 -6.78 2.41 -5.73
C ALA A 51 -7.07 1.71 -7.06
N ASN A 52 -7.24 0.39 -7.04
CA ASN A 52 -7.36 -0.45 -8.23
C ASN A 52 -8.63 -1.28 -8.16
N ALA A 53 -9.49 -1.17 -9.18
CA ALA A 53 -10.70 -1.99 -9.29
C ALA A 53 -10.38 -3.43 -9.72
N ASP A 54 -9.41 -3.60 -10.63
CA ASP A 54 -8.99 -4.89 -11.17
C ASP A 54 -7.47 -5.03 -11.05
N CYS A 55 -6.98 -6.17 -10.56
CA CYS A 55 -5.55 -6.45 -10.45
C CYS A 55 -5.16 -7.71 -11.21
N LYS A 56 -4.07 -7.63 -11.97
CA LYS A 56 -3.42 -8.78 -12.57
C LYS A 56 -2.51 -9.48 -11.53
N PRO A 57 -2.16 -10.77 -11.72
CA PRO A 57 -1.34 -11.50 -10.76
C PRO A 57 0.03 -10.86 -10.44
N ASP A 58 0.67 -10.25 -11.44
CA ASP A 58 1.94 -9.51 -11.29
C ASP A 58 1.79 -8.27 -10.40
N VAL A 59 0.66 -7.56 -10.48
CA VAL A 59 0.33 -6.45 -9.59
C VAL A 59 0.12 -6.95 -8.15
N LEU A 60 -0.60 -8.07 -7.96
CA LEU A 60 -0.82 -8.65 -6.64
C LEU A 60 0.50 -9.12 -5.99
N GLN A 61 1.41 -9.69 -6.78
CA GLN A 61 2.75 -10.03 -6.32
C GLN A 61 3.50 -8.79 -5.79
N GLN A 62 3.45 -7.68 -6.53
CA GLN A 62 4.06 -6.43 -6.07
C GLN A 62 3.41 -5.86 -4.82
N PHE A 63 2.09 -6.00 -4.65
CA PHE A 63 1.42 -5.57 -3.43
C PHE A 63 1.91 -6.35 -2.21
N GLY A 64 2.14 -7.66 -2.35
CA GLY A 64 2.77 -8.47 -1.29
C GLY A 64 4.15 -7.94 -0.90
N LEU A 65 5.00 -7.61 -1.89
CA LEU A 65 6.34 -7.05 -1.64
C LEU A 65 6.28 -5.66 -0.98
N LEU A 66 5.42 -4.77 -1.48
CA LEU A 66 5.24 -3.42 -0.93
C LEU A 66 4.69 -3.46 0.50
N GLY A 67 3.72 -4.35 0.76
CA GLY A 67 3.15 -4.56 2.10
C GLY A 67 4.17 -5.11 3.09
N ALA A 68 4.97 -6.09 2.68
CA ALA A 68 6.06 -6.63 3.50
C ALA A 68 7.11 -5.56 3.84
N MET A 69 7.50 -4.73 2.86
CA MET A 69 8.42 -3.62 3.09
C MET A 69 7.85 -2.58 4.07
N LEU A 70 6.57 -2.20 3.92
CA LEU A 70 5.91 -1.29 4.85
C LEU A 70 5.85 -1.89 6.26
N ALA A 71 5.44 -3.15 6.39
CA ALA A 71 5.38 -3.86 7.67
C ALA A 71 6.74 -3.94 8.38
N ARG A 72 7.80 -4.24 7.62
CA ARG A 72 9.16 -4.34 8.16
C ARG A 72 9.74 -2.98 8.54
N HIS A 73 9.69 -2.01 7.64
CA HIS A 73 10.46 -0.77 7.80
C HIS A 73 9.71 0.32 8.57
N VAL A 74 8.37 0.34 8.51
CA VAL A 74 7.55 1.34 9.22
C VAL A 74 6.95 0.78 10.50
N PHE A 75 6.50 -0.48 10.48
CA PHE A 75 5.87 -1.11 11.65
C PHE A 75 6.79 -2.06 12.42
N HIS A 76 8.06 -2.17 12.02
CA HIS A 76 9.11 -2.94 12.72
C HIS A 76 8.76 -4.43 12.93
N ILE A 77 8.03 -5.03 11.98
CA ILE A 77 7.78 -6.47 11.96
C ILE A 77 8.94 -7.14 11.22
N GLU A 78 9.87 -7.79 11.94
CA GLU A 78 11.11 -8.32 11.37
C GLU A 78 10.88 -9.29 10.19
N ASP A 79 9.99 -10.26 10.38
CA ASP A 79 9.64 -11.27 9.37
C ASP A 79 8.12 -11.22 9.07
N PRO A 80 7.67 -10.28 8.22
CA PRO A 80 6.25 -10.10 7.94
C PRO A 80 5.76 -11.22 7.03
N ALA A 81 4.84 -12.05 7.55
CA ALA A 81 4.12 -13.02 6.74
C ALA A 81 3.19 -12.31 5.73
N VAL A 82 3.23 -12.75 4.48
CA VAL A 82 2.37 -12.26 3.40
C VAL A 82 1.35 -13.35 3.06
N ALA A 83 0.08 -12.98 2.99
CA ALA A 83 -1.01 -13.87 2.62
C ALA A 83 -1.87 -13.23 1.52
N LEU A 84 -2.39 -14.06 0.61
CA LEU A 84 -3.37 -13.66 -0.39
C LEU A 84 -4.77 -14.03 0.13
N LEU A 85 -5.72 -13.11 -0.01
CA LEU A 85 -7.13 -13.30 0.34
C LEU A 85 -7.87 -14.07 -0.76
#